data_AF-A0A346NRS0-F1
#
_entry.id   AF-A0A346NRS0-F1
#
_cell.length_a   1.000
_cell.length_b   1.000
_cell.length_c   1.000
_cell.angle_alpha   90.00
_cell.angle_beta   90.00
_cell.angle_gamma   90.00
#
_symmetry.space_group_name_H-M   'P 1'
#
loop_
_entity.id
_entity.type
_entity.pdbx_description
1 polymer ?
#
loop_
_entity_poly.entity_id
_entity_poly.type
_entity_poly.pdbx_seq_one_letter_code
_entity_poly.pdbx_strand_id
1 'polypeptide(L)'
;MLLKKGCLDMKTTPSSYSPGHAFIDTFVAPTELFARFKTSLPWAKWGAVMLFAVVLLSNIYFFSMMSSQWLLDQQMAQAGYLSASERPQVEAMLKSLLPYTGIYMGISNVLAIVSQILLLGLAYWLLQSFMLRQAQFTLWQWVNVVIVCQLPWIANYLGLALLTLSAADHNLPLSMLEYASLNQLFLHLDPHTALYPLASEINLFHFWSLGLVATAVHRCLHVSWFASIVFAAIPYAMLAVAWAGIA
;
A
#
# COMPACT_ATOMS: atom_id res chain seq x y z
N MET A 1 33.14 -32.63 16.45
CA MET A 1 33.67 -33.14 15.17
C MET A 1 32.99 -34.48 14.89
N LEU A 2 31.90 -34.47 14.11
CA LEU A 2 31.36 -35.64 13.41
C LEU A 2 30.36 -35.12 12.37
N LEU A 3 30.87 -35.01 11.15
CA LEU A 3 30.13 -34.73 9.93
C LEU A 3 29.09 -35.83 9.68
N LYS A 4 27.82 -35.45 9.49
CA LYS A 4 26.91 -36.19 8.61
C LYS A 4 26.62 -35.32 7.39
N LYS A 5 27.47 -35.48 6.38
CA LYS A 5 27.10 -35.33 4.98
C LYS A 5 25.90 -36.24 4.71
N GLY A 6 24.87 -35.71 4.06
CA GLY A 6 23.79 -36.53 3.53
C GLY A 6 22.41 -35.90 3.66
N CYS A 7 22.18 -34.75 3.02
CA CYS A 7 20.86 -34.48 2.45
C CYS A 7 21.01 -33.54 1.26
N LEU A 8 21.14 -34.17 0.08
CA LEU A 8 20.71 -33.67 -1.22
C LEU A 8 21.29 -32.31 -1.64
N ASP A 9 22.45 -32.41 -2.28
CA ASP A 9 22.79 -31.58 -3.44
C ASP A 9 21.73 -31.82 -4.53
N MET A 10 20.58 -31.15 -4.41
CA MET A 10 19.70 -30.91 -5.54
C MET A 10 20.10 -29.56 -6.13
N LYS A 11 21.07 -29.62 -7.06
CA LYS A 11 21.08 -28.74 -8.24
C LYS A 11 19.82 -28.99 -9.08
N THR A 12 18.67 -28.69 -8.51
CA THR A 12 17.53 -28.21 -9.27
C THR A 12 17.50 -26.72 -8.98
N THR A 13 18.22 -25.94 -9.81
CA THR A 13 17.73 -24.58 -10.06
C THR A 13 16.25 -24.74 -10.38
N PRO A 14 15.32 -24.27 -9.54
CA PRO A 14 13.93 -24.28 -9.91
C PRO A 14 13.87 -23.54 -11.25
N SER A 15 13.12 -24.12 -12.19
CA SER A 15 12.70 -23.45 -13.43
C SER A 15 12.52 -21.96 -13.16
N SER A 16 13.01 -21.10 -14.06
CA SER A 16 12.86 -19.64 -13.99
C SER A 16 11.48 -19.28 -13.43
N TYR A 17 11.41 -19.02 -12.12
CA TYR A 17 10.13 -18.86 -11.43
C TYR A 17 9.55 -17.57 -11.97
N SER A 18 8.57 -17.71 -12.87
CA SER A 18 8.18 -16.57 -13.68
C SER A 18 7.54 -15.52 -12.78
N PRO A 19 7.72 -14.22 -13.08
CA PRO A 19 7.10 -13.14 -12.30
C PRO A 19 5.59 -13.34 -12.11
N GLY A 20 4.90 -13.95 -13.08
CA GLY A 20 3.47 -14.26 -12.99
C GLY A 20 3.12 -15.31 -11.92
N HIS A 21 3.89 -16.39 -11.81
CA HIS A 21 3.65 -17.38 -10.75
C HIS A 21 3.95 -16.79 -9.37
N ALA A 22 5.01 -15.99 -9.26
CA ALA A 22 5.36 -15.28 -8.03
C ALA A 22 4.27 -14.31 -7.56
N PHE A 23 3.66 -13.62 -8.51
CA PHE A 23 2.53 -12.74 -8.27
C PHE A 23 1.35 -13.53 -7.70
N ILE A 24 0.91 -14.60 -8.37
CA ILE A 24 -0.22 -15.43 -7.93
C ILE A 24 0.04 -16.03 -6.54
N ASP A 25 1.25 -16.56 -6.32
CA ASP A 25 1.62 -17.16 -5.03
C ASP A 25 1.62 -16.14 -3.89
N THR A 26 1.74 -14.84 -4.16
CA THR A 26 1.57 -13.78 -3.14
C THR A 26 0.17 -13.80 -2.54
N PHE A 27 -0.84 -14.09 -3.36
CA PHE A 27 -2.25 -14.12 -2.93
C PHE A 27 -2.68 -15.50 -2.44
N VAL A 28 -2.20 -16.57 -3.09
CA VAL A 28 -2.73 -17.93 -2.90
C VAL A 28 -1.83 -18.80 -2.02
N ALA A 29 -0.51 -18.61 -2.08
CA ALA A 29 0.46 -19.47 -1.39
C ALA A 29 1.63 -18.67 -0.77
N PRO A 30 1.36 -17.65 0.06
CA PRO A 30 2.40 -16.73 0.55
C PRO A 30 3.46 -17.45 1.40
N THR A 31 3.09 -18.49 2.13
CA THR A 31 4.04 -19.30 2.91
C THR A 31 5.07 -20.00 2.03
N GLU A 32 4.64 -20.54 0.89
CA GLU A 32 5.53 -21.21 -0.08
C GLU A 32 6.40 -20.19 -0.82
N LEU A 33 5.83 -19.02 -1.15
CA LEU A 33 6.57 -17.90 -1.73
C LEU A 33 7.74 -17.49 -0.83
N PHE A 34 7.48 -17.25 0.45
CA PHE A 34 8.52 -16.82 1.39
C PHE A 34 9.48 -17.95 1.80
N ALA A 35 9.05 -19.22 1.76
CA ALA A 35 9.96 -20.36 1.96
C ALA A 35 11.04 -20.46 0.86
N ARG A 36 10.77 -19.94 -0.33
CA ARG A 36 11.69 -19.92 -1.48
C ARG A 36 12.59 -18.67 -1.51
N PHE A 37 12.43 -17.76 -0.55
CA PHE A 37 13.12 -16.47 -0.51
C PHE A 37 14.59 -16.64 -0.12
N LYS A 38 15.47 -16.92 -1.09
CA LYS A 38 16.87 -17.25 -0.77
C LYS A 38 17.89 -16.11 -0.88
N THR A 39 17.67 -15.01 -1.64
CA THR A 39 18.67 -13.92 -1.63
C THR A 39 18.25 -12.62 -2.33
N SER A 40 17.34 -12.64 -3.31
CA SER A 40 16.69 -11.44 -3.85
C SER A 40 15.46 -11.88 -4.65
N LEU A 41 14.38 -11.09 -4.62
CA LEU A 41 13.24 -11.27 -5.51
C LEU A 41 13.42 -10.32 -6.70
N PRO A 42 14.12 -10.71 -7.78
CA PRO A 42 14.27 -9.84 -8.94
C PRO A 42 12.90 -9.43 -9.53
N TRP A 43 11.87 -10.26 -9.34
CA TRP A 43 10.50 -9.97 -9.77
C TRP A 43 9.77 -8.95 -8.88
N ALA A 44 10.20 -8.71 -7.64
CA ALA A 44 9.52 -7.74 -6.76
C ALA A 44 9.48 -6.35 -7.43
N LYS A 45 10.54 -5.96 -8.14
CA LYS A 45 10.55 -4.71 -8.93
C LYS A 45 9.45 -4.66 -9.99
N TRP A 46 9.18 -5.78 -10.66
CA TRP A 46 8.06 -5.89 -11.61
C TRP A 46 6.71 -5.81 -10.90
N GLY A 47 6.60 -6.41 -9.71
CA GLY A 47 5.44 -6.22 -8.84
C GLY A 47 5.21 -4.76 -8.46
N ALA A 48 6.26 -4.02 -8.11
CA ALA A 48 6.18 -2.58 -7.83
C ALA A 48 5.73 -1.79 -9.06
N VAL A 49 6.30 -2.04 -10.24
CA VAL A 49 5.88 -1.38 -11.49
C VAL A 49 4.41 -1.63 -11.77
N MET A 50 3.95 -2.87 -11.60
CA MET A 50 2.53 -3.22 -11.77
C MET A 50 1.65 -2.50 -10.75
N LEU A 51 2.02 -2.49 -9.47
CA LEU A 51 1.31 -1.76 -8.43
C LEU A 51 1.19 -0.27 -8.78
N PHE A 52 2.30 0.38 -9.15
CA PHE A 52 2.30 1.81 -9.49
C PHE A 52 1.45 2.11 -10.73
N ALA A 53 1.51 1.25 -11.75
CA ALA A 53 0.68 1.39 -12.94
C ALA A 53 -0.81 1.28 -12.59
N VAL A 54 -1.20 0.30 -11.77
CA VAL A 54 -2.59 0.11 -11.35
C VAL A 54 -3.07 1.30 -10.51
N VAL A 55 -2.27 1.77 -9.55
CA VAL A 55 -2.59 2.96 -8.74
C VAL A 55 -2.84 4.18 -9.63
N LEU A 56 -1.91 4.47 -10.54
CA LEU A 56 -1.98 5.61 -11.45
C LEU A 56 -3.21 5.52 -12.35
N LEU A 57 -3.40 4.38 -13.01
CA LEU A 57 -4.51 4.18 -13.96
C LEU A 57 -5.86 4.21 -13.25
N SER A 58 -6.00 3.61 -12.07
CA SER A 58 -7.24 3.66 -11.29
C SER A 58 -7.61 5.07 -10.87
N ASN A 59 -6.63 5.91 -10.46
CA ASN A 59 -6.88 7.31 -10.14
C ASN A 59 -7.28 8.12 -11.38
N ILE A 60 -6.54 7.98 -12.49
CA ILE A 60 -6.90 8.63 -13.76
C ILE A 60 -8.33 8.26 -14.15
N TYR A 61 -8.65 6.97 -14.07
CA TYR A 61 -9.97 6.45 -14.41
C TYR A 61 -11.07 7.03 -13.51
N PHE A 62 -10.88 6.97 -12.18
CA PHE A 62 -11.82 7.51 -11.19
C PHE A 62 -12.19 8.97 -11.46
N PHE A 63 -11.18 9.83 -11.66
CA PHE A 63 -11.40 11.25 -11.90
C PHE A 63 -11.91 11.56 -13.32
N SER A 64 -11.56 10.75 -14.33
CA SER A 64 -12.00 10.96 -15.72
C SER A 64 -13.50 10.77 -15.94
N MET A 65 -14.15 10.02 -15.05
CA MET A 65 -15.60 9.77 -15.13
C MET A 65 -16.43 10.86 -14.47
N MET A 66 -15.81 11.74 -13.66
CA MET A 66 -16.50 12.82 -12.96
C MET A 66 -16.65 14.05 -13.86
N SER A 67 -17.74 14.79 -13.66
CA SER A 67 -17.89 16.09 -14.31
C SER A 67 -16.93 17.13 -13.71
N SER A 68 -16.40 18.02 -14.54
CA SER A 68 -15.53 19.11 -14.09
C SER A 68 -16.21 20.02 -13.07
N GLN A 69 -17.52 20.23 -13.21
CA GLN A 69 -18.28 21.03 -12.26
C GLN A 69 -18.34 20.35 -10.88
N TRP A 70 -18.61 19.05 -10.84
CA TRP A 70 -18.60 18.28 -9.60
C TRP A 70 -17.23 18.33 -8.91
N LEU A 71 -16.15 18.12 -9.66
CA LEU A 71 -14.79 18.18 -9.12
C LEU A 71 -14.45 19.56 -8.56
N LEU A 72 -14.85 20.63 -9.25
CA LEU A 72 -14.68 21.98 -8.77
C LEU A 72 -15.44 22.20 -7.46
N ASP A 73 -16.70 21.77 -7.40
CA ASP A 73 -17.54 21.93 -6.20
C ASP A 73 -16.94 21.16 -5.01
N GLN A 74 -16.43 19.95 -5.24
CA GLN A 74 -15.75 19.14 -4.22
C GLN A 74 -14.45 19.83 -3.72
N GLN A 75 -13.63 20.36 -4.63
CA GLN A 75 -12.38 21.04 -4.24
C GLN A 75 -12.67 22.39 -3.54
N MET A 76 -13.67 23.13 -3.99
CA MET A 76 -14.11 24.37 -3.35
C MET A 76 -14.68 24.11 -1.95
N ALA A 77 -15.39 23.00 -1.76
CA ALA A 77 -15.85 22.58 -0.43
C ALA A 77 -14.69 22.26 0.52
N GLN A 78 -13.59 21.70 0.01
CA GLN A 78 -12.39 21.41 0.80
C GLN A 78 -11.55 22.67 1.11
N ALA A 79 -11.60 23.71 0.26
CA ALA A 79 -10.86 24.95 0.47
C ALA A 79 -11.34 25.76 1.69
N GLY A 80 -12.50 25.44 2.26
CA GLY A 80 -13.04 26.10 3.45
C GLY A 80 -13.60 27.49 3.16
N TYR A 81 -13.57 28.38 4.17
CA TYR A 81 -14.09 29.74 4.04
C TYR A 81 -13.14 30.61 3.21
N LEU A 82 -13.64 31.12 2.08
CA LEU A 82 -12.93 32.06 1.21
C LEU A 82 -13.64 33.41 1.24
N SER A 83 -12.90 34.52 1.32
CA SER A 83 -13.50 35.85 1.19
C SER A 83 -14.07 36.05 -0.23
N ALA A 84 -15.01 36.99 -0.35
CA ALA A 84 -15.64 37.32 -1.65
C ALA A 84 -14.61 37.76 -2.71
N SER A 85 -13.47 38.32 -2.31
CA SER A 85 -12.37 38.72 -3.19
C SER A 85 -11.45 37.57 -3.61
N GLU A 86 -11.31 36.53 -2.77
CA GLU A 86 -10.41 35.40 -3.02
C GLU A 86 -11.08 34.29 -3.82
N ARG A 87 -12.38 34.10 -3.62
CA ARG A 87 -13.15 33.01 -4.24
C ARG A 87 -12.99 32.92 -5.77
N PRO A 88 -13.10 34.01 -6.55
CA PRO A 88 -12.94 33.92 -8.00
C PRO A 88 -11.51 33.55 -8.43
N GLN A 89 -10.50 33.95 -7.65
CA GLN A 89 -9.10 33.63 -7.94
C GLN A 89 -8.82 32.15 -7.68
N VAL A 90 -9.28 31.63 -6.55
CA VAL A 90 -9.17 30.20 -6.22
C VAL A 90 -9.93 29.34 -7.22
N GLU A 91 -11.15 29.74 -7.58
CA GLU A 91 -11.96 29.02 -8.57
C GLU A 91 -11.28 28.95 -9.93
N ALA A 92 -10.71 30.07 -10.41
CA ALA A 92 -9.96 30.11 -11.67
C ALA A 92 -8.71 29.20 -11.62
N MET A 93 -8.00 29.21 -10.50
CA MET A 93 -6.84 28.34 -10.28
C MET A 93 -7.26 26.86 -10.32
N LEU A 94 -8.29 26.46 -9.55
CA LEU A 94 -8.76 25.08 -9.52
C LEU A 94 -9.24 24.62 -10.90
N LYS A 95 -10.01 25.45 -11.62
CA LYS A 95 -10.46 25.16 -13.00
C LYS A 95 -9.30 24.84 -13.94
N SER A 96 -8.15 25.51 -13.79
CA SER A 96 -6.96 25.25 -14.61
C SER A 96 -6.32 23.88 -14.32
N LEU A 97 -6.54 23.33 -13.12
CA LEU A 97 -5.99 22.04 -12.66
C LEU A 97 -6.94 20.86 -12.90
N LEU A 98 -8.24 21.11 -13.11
CA LEU A 98 -9.24 20.05 -13.29
C LEU A 98 -8.85 18.98 -14.35
N PRO A 99 -8.34 19.34 -15.55
CA PRO A 99 -7.96 18.36 -16.56
C PRO A 99 -6.84 17.41 -16.11
N TYR A 100 -6.04 17.83 -15.12
CA TYR A 100 -4.88 17.11 -14.62
C TYR A 100 -5.13 16.44 -13.26
N THR A 101 -6.33 16.57 -12.67
CA THR A 101 -6.60 16.10 -11.30
C THR A 101 -6.32 14.61 -11.16
N GLY A 102 -6.79 13.77 -12.09
CA GLY A 102 -6.55 12.32 -12.03
C GLY A 102 -5.07 11.93 -12.13
N ILE A 103 -4.31 12.61 -12.99
CA ILE A 103 -2.87 12.38 -13.13
C ILE A 103 -2.13 12.86 -11.88
N TYR A 104 -2.47 14.05 -11.38
CA TYR A 104 -1.88 14.62 -10.17
C TYR A 104 -2.10 13.70 -8.97
N MET A 105 -3.34 13.27 -8.73
CA MET A 105 -3.68 12.36 -7.63
C MET A 105 -3.01 11.00 -7.80
N GLY A 106 -2.99 10.45 -9.02
CA GLY A 106 -2.31 9.19 -9.31
C GLY A 106 -0.80 9.25 -9.03
N ILE A 107 -0.12 10.31 -9.47
CA ILE A 107 1.31 10.50 -9.20
C ILE A 107 1.56 10.70 -7.70
N SER A 108 0.77 11.54 -7.03
CA SER A 108 0.87 11.77 -5.59
C SER A 108 0.72 10.46 -4.79
N ASN A 109 -0.26 9.63 -5.14
CA ASN A 109 -0.46 8.32 -4.49
C ASN A 109 0.67 7.33 -4.78
N VAL A 110 1.21 7.31 -6.00
CA VAL A 110 2.40 6.50 -6.31
C VAL A 110 3.60 6.95 -5.47
N LEU A 111 3.84 8.25 -5.35
CA LEU A 111 4.92 8.80 -4.51
C LEU A 111 4.72 8.44 -3.03
N ALA A 112 3.49 8.52 -2.53
CA ALA A 112 3.16 8.11 -1.17
C ALA A 112 3.48 6.63 -0.92
N ILE A 113 3.06 5.74 -1.83
CA ILE A 113 3.35 4.30 -1.75
C ILE A 113 4.85 4.02 -1.83
N VAL A 114 5.59 4.70 -2.73
CA VAL A 114 7.06 4.55 -2.83
C VAL A 114 7.71 4.95 -1.50
N SER A 115 7.34 6.10 -0.94
CA SER A 115 7.83 6.57 0.36
C SER A 115 7.51 5.56 1.47
N GLN A 116 6.28 5.04 1.51
CA GLN A 116 5.86 4.03 2.49
C GLN A 116 6.66 2.74 2.37
N ILE A 117 6.90 2.24 1.15
CA ILE A 117 7.72 1.04 0.90
C ILE A 117 9.14 1.23 1.45
N LEU A 118 9.76 2.39 1.17
CA LEU A 118 11.12 2.69 1.62
C LEU A 118 11.19 2.85 3.13
N LEU A 119 10.24 3.57 3.73
CA LEU A 119 10.16 3.79 5.18
C LEU A 119 9.92 2.47 5.92
N LEU A 120 9.00 1.62 5.46
CA LEU A 120 8.78 0.30 6.04
C LEU A 120 10.00 -0.60 5.86
N GLY A 121 10.64 -0.59 4.68
CA GLY A 121 11.87 -1.35 4.43
C GLY A 121 12.99 -0.95 5.39
N LEU A 122 13.17 0.35 5.61
CA LEU A 122 14.11 0.90 6.59
C LEU A 122 13.73 0.51 8.02
N ALA A 123 12.46 0.67 8.39
CA ALA A 123 11.97 0.36 9.73
C ALA A 123 12.17 -1.12 10.07
N TYR A 124 11.82 -2.04 9.18
CA TYR A 124 12.06 -3.48 9.40
C TYR A 124 13.54 -3.82 9.42
N TRP A 125 14.35 -3.16 8.59
CA TRP A 125 15.80 -3.35 8.61
C TRP A 125 16.44 -2.91 9.93
N LEU A 126 16.00 -1.80 10.51
CA LEU A 126 16.42 -1.37 11.85
C LEU A 126 15.86 -2.30 12.94
N LEU A 127 14.58 -2.66 12.83
CA LEU A 127 13.90 -3.48 13.83
C LEU A 127 14.54 -4.86 13.99
N GLN A 128 14.97 -5.51 12.91
CA GLN A 128 15.71 -6.77 13.02
C GLN A 128 17.02 -6.59 13.79
N SER A 129 17.72 -5.46 13.68
CA SER A 129 18.97 -5.23 14.40
C SER A 129 18.75 -5.10 15.91
N PHE A 130 17.58 -4.62 16.33
CA PHE A 130 17.21 -4.51 17.73
C PHE A 130 16.59 -5.79 18.30
N MET A 131 15.73 -6.47 17.52
CA MET A 131 14.94 -7.61 18.01
C MET A 131 15.57 -8.97 17.69
N LEU A 132 16.41 -9.07 16.66
CA LEU A 132 16.93 -10.33 16.12
C LEU A 132 18.47 -10.32 16.14
N ARG A 133 19.05 -11.17 17.01
CA ARG A 133 20.52 -11.21 17.24
C ARG A 133 21.36 -11.68 16.05
N GLN A 134 20.73 -12.15 14.98
CA GLN A 134 21.40 -12.51 13.72
C GLN A 134 20.78 -11.66 12.62
N ALA A 135 21.48 -10.60 12.19
CA ALA A 135 21.04 -9.79 11.06
C ALA A 135 21.07 -10.64 9.79
N GLN A 136 19.90 -10.96 9.24
CA GLN A 136 19.75 -11.91 8.14
C GLN A 136 19.58 -11.17 6.82
N PHE A 137 18.86 -10.04 6.81
CA PHE A 137 18.50 -9.32 5.59
C PHE A 137 19.16 -7.93 5.51
N THR A 138 19.59 -7.55 4.31
CA THR A 138 19.99 -6.18 3.96
C THR A 138 18.77 -5.27 3.82
N LEU A 139 18.98 -3.95 3.84
CA LEU A 139 17.92 -2.97 3.61
C LEU A 139 17.13 -3.26 2.33
N TRP A 140 17.83 -3.52 1.22
CA TRP A 140 17.20 -3.78 -0.07
C TRP A 140 16.45 -5.11 -0.14
N GLN A 141 16.85 -6.10 0.66
CA GLN A 141 16.06 -7.33 0.81
C GLN A 141 14.75 -7.04 1.54
N TRP A 142 14.77 -6.21 2.59
CA TRP A 142 13.54 -5.75 3.25
C TRP A 142 12.64 -4.91 2.34
N VAL A 143 13.22 -4.00 1.55
CA VAL A 143 12.46 -3.25 0.54
C VAL A 143 11.75 -4.21 -0.43
N ASN A 144 12.42 -5.25 -0.91
CA ASN A 144 11.79 -6.26 -1.77
C ASN A 144 10.68 -7.05 -1.06
N VAL A 145 10.87 -7.43 0.21
CA VAL A 145 9.81 -8.06 1.02
C VAL A 145 8.60 -7.14 1.13
N VAL A 146 8.81 -5.86 1.45
CA VAL A 146 7.75 -4.88 1.60
C VAL A 146 7.01 -4.69 0.29
N ILE A 147 7.70 -4.55 -0.85
CA ILE A 147 7.05 -4.48 -2.16
C ILE A 147 6.07 -5.63 -2.38
N VAL A 148 6.50 -6.87 -2.12
CA VAL A 148 5.62 -8.05 -2.25
C VAL A 148 4.43 -7.96 -1.30
N CYS A 149 4.67 -7.53 -0.06
CA CYS A 149 3.61 -7.37 0.93
C CYS A 149 2.63 -6.23 0.59
N GLN A 150 2.98 -5.30 -0.29
CA GLN A 150 2.09 -4.25 -0.79
C GLN A 150 1.27 -4.67 -2.03
N LEU A 151 1.55 -5.82 -2.66
CA LEU A 151 0.78 -6.26 -3.84
C LEU A 151 -0.73 -6.46 -3.60
N PRO A 152 -1.23 -6.80 -2.39
CA PRO A 152 -2.66 -6.78 -2.11
C PRO A 152 -3.36 -5.48 -2.47
N TRP A 153 -2.68 -4.33 -2.42
CA TRP A 153 -3.25 -3.05 -2.81
C TRP A 153 -3.67 -2.99 -4.28
N ILE A 154 -3.14 -3.84 -5.15
CA ILE A 154 -3.64 -3.96 -6.52
C ILE A 154 -5.14 -4.30 -6.51
N ALA A 155 -5.58 -5.19 -5.61
CA ALA A 155 -6.99 -5.51 -5.48
C ALA A 155 -7.81 -4.32 -4.95
N ASN A 156 -7.27 -3.45 -4.09
CA ASN A 156 -7.91 -2.19 -3.68
C ASN A 156 -8.17 -1.28 -4.88
N TYR A 157 -7.14 -1.01 -5.67
CA TYR A 157 -7.23 -0.07 -6.79
C TYR A 157 -8.03 -0.64 -7.97
N LEU A 158 -8.00 -1.96 -8.19
CA LEU A 158 -8.94 -2.61 -9.12
C LEU A 158 -10.37 -2.55 -8.58
N GLY A 159 -10.57 -2.72 -7.28
CA GLY A 159 -11.87 -2.57 -6.63
C GLY A 159 -12.43 -1.15 -6.77
N LEU A 160 -11.60 -0.12 -6.63
CA LEU A 160 -11.97 1.28 -6.91
C LEU A 160 -12.40 1.47 -8.37
N ALA A 161 -11.66 0.90 -9.32
CA ALA A 161 -12.01 0.98 -10.73
C ALA A 161 -13.34 0.27 -11.04
N LEU A 162 -13.56 -0.91 -10.45
CA LEU A 162 -14.82 -1.64 -10.56
C LEU A 162 -15.98 -0.88 -9.92
N LEU A 163 -15.79 -0.29 -8.74
CA LEU A 163 -16.77 0.54 -8.06
C LEU A 163 -17.18 1.70 -8.95
N THR A 164 -16.20 2.40 -9.54
CA THR A 164 -16.43 3.50 -10.49
C THR A 164 -17.21 3.05 -11.71
N LEU A 165 -16.82 1.93 -12.32
CA LEU A 165 -17.47 1.38 -13.51
C LEU A 165 -18.92 0.94 -13.23
N SER A 166 -19.18 0.45 -12.02
CA SER A 166 -20.50 -0.03 -11.61
C SER A 166 -21.44 1.05 -11.08
N ALA A 167 -20.95 2.27 -10.89
CA ALA A 167 -21.73 3.34 -10.29
C ALA A 167 -22.84 3.82 -11.24
N ALA A 168 -24.04 4.02 -10.70
CA ALA A 168 -25.15 4.59 -11.46
C ALA A 168 -24.95 6.09 -11.77
N ASP A 169 -24.26 6.80 -10.87
CA ASP A 169 -23.77 8.16 -11.06
C ASP A 169 -22.25 8.18 -10.88
N HIS A 170 -21.55 8.74 -11.85
CA HIS A 170 -20.10 8.81 -11.86
C HIS A 170 -19.56 9.98 -11.05
N ASN A 171 -20.40 10.93 -10.60
CA ASN A 171 -20.02 11.99 -9.68
C ASN A 171 -19.90 11.46 -8.23
N LEU A 172 -18.99 10.51 -8.04
CA LEU A 172 -18.76 9.90 -6.73
C LEU A 172 -18.12 10.91 -5.77
N PRO A 173 -18.42 10.81 -4.46
CA PRO A 173 -17.72 11.58 -3.43
C PRO A 173 -16.21 11.26 -3.42
N LEU A 174 -15.36 12.24 -3.13
CA LEU A 174 -13.91 12.03 -3.07
C LEU A 174 -13.49 11.04 -1.97
N SER A 175 -14.33 10.87 -0.93
CA SER A 175 -14.11 9.87 0.12
C SER A 175 -14.13 8.42 -0.39
N MET A 176 -14.67 8.16 -1.59
CA MET A 176 -14.67 6.84 -2.21
C MET A 176 -13.27 6.37 -2.64
N LEU A 177 -12.28 7.27 -2.70
CA LEU A 177 -10.87 6.87 -2.85
C LEU A 177 -10.44 5.91 -1.72
N GLU A 178 -11.02 6.08 -0.53
CA GLU A 178 -10.78 5.25 0.65
C GLU A 178 -11.96 4.32 0.98
N TYR A 179 -12.67 3.81 -0.04
CA TYR A 179 -13.87 2.98 0.13
C TYR A 179 -13.67 1.74 1.01
N ALA A 180 -12.45 1.19 1.07
CA ALA A 180 -12.11 0.02 1.89
C ALA A 180 -11.48 0.39 3.25
N SER A 181 -11.56 1.66 3.64
CA SER A 181 -11.16 2.13 4.97
C SER A 181 -12.12 1.65 6.07
N LEU A 182 -11.62 1.56 7.30
CA LEU A 182 -12.40 1.27 8.50
C LEU A 182 -13.55 2.28 8.64
N ASN A 183 -13.32 3.53 8.26
CA ASN A 183 -14.34 4.55 8.27
C ASN A 183 -15.47 4.25 7.28
N GLN A 184 -15.16 3.99 6.01
CA GLN A 184 -16.17 3.74 4.98
C GLN A 184 -16.89 2.40 5.15
N LEU A 185 -16.22 1.39 5.71
CA LEU A 185 -16.81 0.06 5.88
C LEU A 185 -17.67 -0.07 7.15
N PHE A 186 -17.31 0.62 8.24
CA PHE A 186 -17.91 0.37 9.55
C PHE A 186 -18.28 1.63 10.33
N LEU A 187 -17.38 2.62 10.44
CA LEU A 187 -17.55 3.67 11.45
C LEU A 187 -18.37 4.88 10.98
N HIS A 188 -18.33 5.21 9.68
CA HIS A 188 -19.08 6.32 9.07
C HIS A 188 -18.94 7.64 9.86
N LEU A 189 -17.74 7.91 10.37
CA LEU A 189 -17.43 9.09 11.16
C LEU A 189 -17.51 10.35 10.29
N ASP A 190 -17.91 11.45 10.93
CA ASP A 190 -17.89 12.77 10.33
C ASP A 190 -16.45 13.29 10.19
N PRO A 191 -16.09 13.96 9.07
CA PRO A 191 -14.76 14.52 8.82
C PRO A 191 -14.22 15.46 9.92
N HIS A 192 -15.09 16.06 10.73
CA HIS A 192 -14.70 16.97 11.81
C HIS A 192 -14.39 16.26 13.14
N THR A 193 -14.51 14.93 13.18
CA THR A 193 -14.16 14.16 14.39
C THR A 193 -12.67 13.82 14.43
N ALA A 194 -12.06 13.89 15.62
CA ALA A 194 -10.62 13.66 15.80
C ALA A 194 -10.14 12.27 15.33
N LEU A 195 -11.01 11.26 15.33
CA LEU A 195 -10.67 9.90 14.90
C LEU A 195 -10.86 9.67 13.39
N TYR A 196 -11.51 10.59 12.67
CA TYR A 196 -11.79 10.45 11.24
C TYR A 196 -10.54 10.19 10.39
N PRO A 197 -9.41 10.94 10.57
CA PRO A 197 -8.22 10.72 9.76
C PRO A 197 -7.67 9.31 9.95
N LEU A 198 -7.57 8.85 11.20
CA LEU A 198 -7.08 7.51 11.52
C LEU A 198 -8.01 6.42 10.97
N ALA A 199 -9.33 6.58 11.12
CA ALA A 199 -10.30 5.62 10.61
C ALA A 199 -10.31 5.55 9.08
N SER A 200 -10.05 6.67 8.40
CA SER A 200 -9.98 6.74 6.94
C SER A 200 -8.68 6.17 6.39
N GLU A 201 -7.58 6.23 7.16
CA GLU A 201 -6.29 5.65 6.79
C GLU A 201 -6.24 4.13 6.98
N ILE A 202 -6.85 3.60 8.04
CA ILE A 202 -6.81 2.15 8.32
C ILE A 202 -7.70 1.40 7.33
N ASN A 203 -7.10 0.93 6.25
CA ASN A 203 -7.74 0.16 5.20
C ASN A 203 -7.64 -1.37 5.40
N LEU A 204 -8.65 -2.12 4.95
CA LEU A 204 -8.66 -3.59 4.92
C LEU A 204 -7.35 -4.20 4.38
N PHE A 205 -6.76 -3.59 3.34
CA PHE A 205 -5.54 -4.09 2.72
C PHE A 205 -4.29 -3.96 3.60
N HIS A 206 -4.29 -3.08 4.62
CA HIS A 206 -3.23 -3.05 5.63
C HIS A 206 -3.14 -4.36 6.41
N PHE A 207 -4.27 -4.96 6.78
CA PHE A 207 -4.28 -6.23 7.50
C PHE A 207 -3.75 -7.37 6.64
N TRP A 208 -4.04 -7.36 5.34
CA TRP A 208 -3.47 -8.31 4.39
C TRP A 208 -1.95 -8.14 4.30
N SER A 209 -1.48 -6.91 4.10
CA SER A 209 -0.04 -6.61 4.07
C SER A 209 0.68 -7.00 5.36
N LEU A 210 0.06 -6.76 6.54
CA LEU A 210 0.57 -7.19 7.83
C LEU A 210 0.70 -8.73 7.93
N GLY A 211 -0.32 -9.46 7.48
CA GLY A 211 -0.28 -10.92 7.43
C GLY A 211 0.84 -11.45 6.54
N LEU A 212 1.09 -10.79 5.39
CA LEU A 212 2.20 -11.15 4.49
C LEU A 212 3.57 -10.86 5.13
N VAL A 213 3.73 -9.71 5.80
CA VAL A 213 4.98 -9.40 6.51
C VAL A 213 5.21 -10.40 7.64
N ALA A 214 4.19 -10.71 8.44
CA ALA A 214 4.30 -11.71 9.51
C ALA A 214 4.68 -13.08 8.94
N THR A 215 4.11 -13.48 7.80
CA THR A 215 4.50 -14.72 7.10
C THR A 215 5.95 -14.65 6.64
N ALA A 216 6.38 -13.55 6.03
CA ALA A 216 7.77 -13.36 5.60
C ALA A 216 8.74 -13.47 6.77
N VAL A 217 8.45 -12.80 7.89
CA VAL A 217 9.26 -12.85 9.12
C VAL A 217 9.32 -14.28 9.66
N HIS A 218 8.18 -14.95 9.79
CA HIS A 218 8.10 -16.32 10.30
C HIS A 218 8.94 -17.30 9.46
N ARG A 219 8.83 -17.19 8.12
CA ARG A 219 9.46 -18.12 7.18
C ARG A 219 10.93 -17.82 6.92
N CYS A 220 11.28 -16.55 6.78
CA CYS A 220 12.64 -16.13 6.44
C CYS A 220 13.56 -16.04 7.66
N LEU A 221 13.02 -15.65 8.83
CA LEU A 221 13.81 -15.41 10.04
C LEU A 221 13.63 -16.52 11.08
N HIS A 222 12.80 -17.52 10.80
CA HIS A 222 12.58 -18.70 11.64
C HIS A 222 12.18 -18.38 13.09
N VAL A 223 11.44 -17.28 13.29
CA VAL A 223 10.92 -16.87 14.61
C VAL A 223 9.48 -17.38 14.81
N SER A 224 8.98 -17.37 16.05
CA SER A 224 7.61 -17.80 16.34
C SER A 224 6.57 -16.90 15.67
N TRP A 225 5.37 -17.43 15.42
CA TRP A 225 4.27 -16.65 14.83
C TRP A 225 3.91 -15.41 15.65
N PHE A 226 3.86 -15.53 16.98
CA PHE A 226 3.59 -14.39 17.84
C PHE A 226 4.64 -13.28 17.67
N ALA A 227 5.93 -13.63 17.69
CA ALA A 227 7.01 -12.67 17.45
C ALA A 227 6.93 -12.06 16.04
N SER A 228 6.50 -12.84 15.05
CA SER A 228 6.34 -12.37 13.67
C SER A 228 5.22 -11.35 13.51
N ILE A 229 4.07 -11.58 14.17
CA ILE A 229 2.94 -10.66 14.18
C ILE A 229 3.33 -9.34 14.86
N VAL A 230 3.97 -9.42 16.04
CA VAL A 230 4.44 -8.23 16.76
C VAL A 230 5.46 -7.45 15.91
N PHE A 231 6.43 -8.14 15.32
CA PHE A 231 7.42 -7.53 14.44
C PHE A 231 6.77 -6.84 13.24
N ALA A 232 5.79 -7.47 12.60
CA ALA A 232 5.05 -6.90 11.48
C ALA A 232 4.23 -5.67 11.90
N ALA A 233 3.58 -5.70 13.06
CA ALA A 233 2.70 -4.63 13.51
C ALA A 233 3.43 -3.34 13.90
N ILE A 234 4.65 -3.43 14.45
CA ILE A 234 5.36 -2.28 15.03
C ILE A 234 5.51 -1.12 14.01
N PRO A 235 6.06 -1.30 12.80
CA PRO A 235 6.24 -0.17 11.88
C PRO A 235 4.93 0.45 11.40
N TYR A 236 3.87 -0.35 11.21
CA TYR A 236 2.56 0.19 10.86
C TYR A 236 1.95 1.00 12.02
N ALA A 237 2.08 0.53 13.26
CA ALA A 237 1.63 1.27 14.43
C ALA A 237 2.40 2.60 14.60
N MET A 238 3.72 2.59 14.36
CA MET A 238 4.54 3.81 14.39
C MET A 238 4.09 4.82 13.33
N LEU A 239 3.80 4.38 12.11
CA LEU A 239 3.27 5.25 11.07
C LEU A 239 1.90 5.82 11.44
N ALA A 240 0.99 4.99 11.96
CA ALA A 240 -0.33 5.44 12.40
C ALA A 240 -0.27 6.48 13.53
N VAL A 241 0.64 6.31 14.50
CA VAL A 241 0.86 7.28 15.58
C VAL A 241 1.47 8.58 15.04
N ALA A 242 2.44 8.49 14.13
CA ALA A 242 3.04 9.67 13.51
C ALA A 242 1.99 10.51 12.76
N TRP A 243 1.10 9.85 12.01
CA TRP A 243 0.00 10.52 11.33
C TRP A 243 -1.02 11.15 12.28
N ALA A 244 -1.41 10.41 13.34
CA ALA A 244 -2.33 10.94 14.35
C ALA A 244 -1.77 12.15 15.13
N GLY A 245 -0.44 12.31 15.20
CA GLY A 245 0.19 13.47 15.83
C GLY A 245 0.37 14.68 14.93
N ILE A 246 0.20 14.51 13.61
CA ILE A 246 0.27 15.60 12.60
C ILE A 246 -1.13 16.14 12.27
N ALA A 247 -2.16 15.29 12.36
CA ALA A 247 -3.57 15.64 12.17
C ALA A 247 -4.14 16.45 13.35
#